data_AF-A0A2W1BML7-F1
#
_entry.id   AF-A0A2W1BML7-F1
#
_cell.length_a   1.000
_cell.length_b   1.000
_cell.length_c   1.000
_cell.angle_alpha   90.00
_cell.angle_beta   90.00
_cell.angle_gamma   90.00
#
_symmetry.space_group_name_H-M   'P 1'
#
loop_
_entity.id
_entity.type
_entity.pdbx_description
1 polymer ?
#
loop_
_entity_poly.entity_id
_entity_poly.type
_entity_poly.pdbx_seq_one_letter_code
_entity_poly.pdbx_strand_id
1 'polypeptide(L)'
;MNRACVSRFYTDGPAHLMLSLLTEDRQTIFASRELGAGDGGCLDINAPLLPNSKADLLVTVRYPEAQCVWERRVPLRISSGRVVVLSTERARYKPGELVRMRVLALRQDLAPSHGVRALYLTMKYSLVPA
;
A
#
# COMPACT_ATOMS: atom_id res chain seq x y z
N MET A 1 -1.05 0.03 -6.32
CA MET A 1 -0.81 1.34 -6.95
C MET A 1 -1.34 2.37 -5.97
N ASN A 2 -0.49 3.30 -5.51
CA ASN A 2 -0.87 4.30 -4.51
C ASN A 2 -1.07 5.65 -5.22
N ARG A 3 -2.09 6.40 -4.82
CA ARG A 3 -2.42 7.70 -5.43
C ARG A 3 -2.14 8.82 -4.45
N ALA A 4 -1.38 9.81 -4.89
CA ALA A 4 -1.18 11.06 -4.17
C ALA A 4 -1.86 12.19 -4.95
N CYS A 5 -2.61 13.05 -4.25
CA CYS A 5 -3.27 14.21 -4.84
C CYS A 5 -2.78 15.48 -4.18
N VAL A 6 -2.53 16.50 -4.99
CA VAL A 6 -2.09 17.82 -4.56
C VAL A 6 -3.11 18.83 -5.06
N SER A 7 -3.52 19.73 -4.16
CA SER A 7 -4.31 20.90 -4.50
C SER A 7 -3.43 22.14 -4.38
N ARG A 8 -3.57 23.05 -5.35
CA ARG A 8 -2.92 24.35 -5.33
C ARG A 8 -4.00 25.41 -5.25
N PHE A 9 -3.74 26.47 -4.50
CA PHE A 9 -4.67 27.58 -4.31
C PHE A 9 -3.95 28.87 -4.63
N TYR A 10 -4.58 29.74 -5.44
CA TYR A 10 -4.05 31.06 -5.79
C TYR A 10 -2.67 31.02 -6.45
N THR A 11 -2.42 30.02 -7.30
CA THR A 11 -1.15 29.89 -8.04
C THR A 11 -1.36 30.23 -9.51
N ASP A 12 -0.57 31.16 -10.02
CA ASP A 12 -0.50 31.47 -11.45
C ASP A 12 0.42 30.47 -12.18
N GLY A 13 0.01 30.12 -13.39
CA GLY A 13 0.82 29.35 -14.33
C GLY A 13 0.89 27.83 -14.09
N PRO A 14 1.50 27.10 -15.04
CA PRO A 14 1.74 25.66 -14.93
C PRO A 14 2.80 25.35 -13.87
N ALA A 15 2.77 24.13 -13.34
CA ALA A 15 3.81 23.63 -12.45
C ALA A 15 4.20 22.19 -12.76
N HIS A 16 5.41 21.81 -12.37
CA HIS A 16 5.88 20.43 -12.41
C HIS A 16 5.84 19.85 -10.99
N LEU A 17 5.00 18.84 -10.79
CA LEU A 17 4.95 18.05 -9.56
C LEU A 17 5.89 16.86 -9.70
N MET A 18 6.73 16.65 -8.69
CA MET A 18 7.60 15.49 -8.56
C MET A 18 7.44 14.89 -7.15
N LEU A 19 7.24 13.57 -7.11
CA LEU A 19 7.19 12.77 -5.91
C LEU A 19 8.40 11.85 -5.90
N SER A 20 9.17 11.88 -4.82
CA SER A 20 10.33 11.01 -4.60
C SER A 20 10.12 10.23 -3.31
N LEU A 21 9.85 8.94 -3.41
CA LEU A 21 9.72 8.04 -2.28
C LEU A 21 11.08 7.43 -1.95
N LEU A 22 11.67 7.81 -0.82
CA LEU A 22 12.91 7.27 -0.29
C LEU A 22 12.58 6.20 0.75
N THR A 23 12.97 4.97 0.46
CA THR A 23 12.88 3.85 1.40
C THR A 23 14.12 3.75 2.29
N GLU A 24 14.01 3.04 3.41
CA GLU A 24 15.13 2.74 4.30
C GLU A 24 16.26 1.96 3.59
N ASP A 25 15.91 1.10 2.63
CA ASP A 25 16.84 0.33 1.78
C ASP A 25 17.56 1.20 0.72
N ARG A 26 17.45 2.53 0.82
CA ARG A 26 17.98 3.53 -0.11
C ARG A 26 17.46 3.41 -1.55
N GLN A 27 16.43 2.61 -1.78
CA GLN A 27 15.70 2.65 -3.05
C GLN A 27 14.92 3.95 -3.12
N THR A 28 15.01 4.61 -4.27
CA THR A 28 14.25 5.82 -4.55
C THR A 28 13.33 5.58 -5.73
N ILE A 29 12.05 5.85 -5.53
CA ILE A 29 11.01 5.69 -6.56
C ILE A 29 10.47 7.07 -6.87
N PHE A 30 10.44 7.41 -8.15
CA PHE A 30 10.00 8.72 -8.62
C PHE A 30 8.71 8.61 -9.40
N ALA A 31 7.88 9.64 -9.28
CA ALA A 31 6.74 9.86 -10.14
C ALA A 31 6.64 11.37 -10.39
N SER A 32 6.27 11.79 -11.59
CA SER A 32 6.11 13.20 -11.92
C SER A 32 4.91 13.45 -12.82
N ARG A 33 4.39 14.68 -12.77
CA ARG A 33 3.26 15.12 -13.57
C ARG A 33 3.31 16.64 -13.78
N GLU A 34 2.93 17.08 -14.97
CA GLU A 34 2.64 18.49 -15.23
C GLU A 34 1.24 18.86 -14.76
N LEU A 35 1.15 20.00 -14.09
CA LEU A 35 -0.10 20.59 -13.59
C LEU A 35 -0.38 21.85 -14.41
N GLY A 36 -1.58 21.94 -15.00
CA GLY A 36 -2.03 23.13 -15.76
C GLY A 36 -2.24 24.35 -14.86
N ALA A 37 -2.61 25.51 -15.40
CA ALA A 37 -2.82 26.71 -14.57
C ALA A 37 -4.01 26.54 -13.60
N GLY A 38 -3.87 27.03 -12.36
CA GLY A 38 -4.93 27.03 -11.34
C GLY A 38 -5.37 25.67 -10.78
N ASP A 39 -4.80 24.57 -11.28
CA ASP A 39 -5.37 23.24 -11.03
C ASP A 39 -4.67 22.43 -9.93
N GLY A 40 -5.40 21.49 -9.34
CA GLY A 40 -4.85 20.38 -8.57
C GLY A 40 -4.53 19.19 -9.47
N GLY A 41 -3.92 18.15 -8.92
CA GLY A 41 -3.68 16.93 -9.69
C GLY A 41 -3.34 15.74 -8.84
N CYS A 42 -3.73 14.56 -9.33
CA CYS A 42 -3.33 13.29 -8.74
C CYS A 42 -2.25 12.62 -9.60
N LEU A 43 -1.35 11.93 -8.94
CA LEU A 43 -0.27 11.18 -9.53
C LEU A 43 -0.21 9.83 -8.84
N ASP A 44 -0.13 8.78 -9.64
CA ASP A 44 0.02 7.43 -9.13
C ASP A 44 1.51 7.12 -8.95
N ILE A 45 1.85 6.59 -7.78
CA ILE A 45 3.21 6.18 -7.40
C ILE A 45 3.21 4.72 -6.98
N ASN A 46 4.19 3.97 -7.49
CA ASN A 46 4.34 2.55 -7.20
C ASN A 46 5.23 2.33 -5.99
N ALA A 47 4.66 2.53 -4.79
CA ALA A 47 5.37 2.19 -3.56
C ALA A 47 5.62 0.66 -3.49
N PRO A 48 6.80 0.23 -3.01
CA PRO A 48 7.15 -1.18 -2.92
C PRO A 48 6.37 -1.85 -1.79
N LEU A 49 6.15 -3.16 -1.89
CA LEU A 49 5.50 -3.95 -0.85
C LEU A 49 6.54 -4.37 0.19
N LEU A 50 6.84 -3.48 1.13
CA LEU A 50 7.78 -3.76 2.23
C LEU A 50 7.04 -4.11 3.53
N PRO A 51 7.58 -5.01 4.37
CA PRO A 51 6.98 -5.36 5.65
C PRO A 51 7.22 -4.24 6.66
N ASN A 52 6.25 -3.35 6.80
CA ASN A 52 6.15 -2.40 7.91
C ASN A 52 7.41 -1.52 8.09
N SER A 53 7.94 -0.97 6.99
CA SER A 53 9.18 -0.18 6.96
C SER A 53 8.92 1.33 6.99
N LYS A 54 9.93 2.10 7.40
CA LYS A 54 9.90 3.56 7.34
C LYS A 54 10.27 4.04 5.93
N ALA A 55 9.67 5.15 5.50
CA ALA A 55 10.02 5.81 4.25
C ALA A 55 9.74 7.32 4.36
N ASP A 56 10.41 8.11 3.53
CA ASP A 56 10.17 9.53 3.37
C ASP A 56 9.64 9.81 1.96
N LEU A 57 8.53 10.53 1.85
CA LEU A 57 8.08 11.11 0.58
C LEU A 57 8.56 12.55 0.51
N LEU A 58 9.41 12.85 -0.47
CA LEU A 58 9.72 14.22 -0.85
C LEU A 58 8.75 14.65 -1.96
N VAL A 59 7.98 15.70 -1.68
CA VAL A 59 7.08 16.34 -2.62
C VAL A 59 7.74 17.63 -3.07
N THR A 60 8.06 17.74 -4.36
CA THR A 60 8.64 18.93 -4.97
C THR A 60 7.68 19.48 -6.02
N VAL A 61 7.36 20.76 -5.93
CA VAL A 61 6.55 21.48 -6.92
C VAL A 61 7.38 22.65 -7.46
N ARG A 62 7.65 22.63 -8.76
CA ARG A 62 8.42 23.68 -9.43
C ARG A 62 7.50 24.52 -10.32
N TYR A 63 7.55 25.83 -10.15
CA TYR A 63 6.86 26.83 -10.97
C TYR A 63 7.89 27.51 -11.87
N PRO A 64 8.00 27.14 -13.16
CA PRO A 64 9.03 27.67 -14.05
C PRO A 64 8.93 29.18 -14.25
N GLU A 65 7.72 29.68 -14.45
CA GLU A 65 7.44 31.08 -14.75
C GLU A 65 7.76 32.00 -13.57
N ALA A 66 7.43 31.56 -12.36
CA ALA A 66 7.74 32.27 -11.12
C ALA A 66 9.14 31.97 -10.56
N GLN A 67 9.92 31.11 -11.23
CA GLN A 67 11.23 30.60 -10.77
C GLN A 67 11.23 30.11 -9.32
N CYS A 68 10.11 29.53 -8.88
CA CYS A 68 9.88 29.12 -7.50
C CYS A 68 9.89 27.58 -7.39
N VAL A 69 10.46 27.07 -6.29
CA VAL A 69 10.43 25.66 -5.95
C VAL A 69 9.91 25.53 -4.52
N TRP A 70 8.86 24.72 -4.36
CA TRP A 70 8.34 24.33 -3.07
C TRP A 70 8.67 22.87 -2.80
N GLU A 71 9.19 22.58 -1.62
CA GLU A 71 9.53 21.22 -1.19
C GLU A 71 8.95 20.89 0.16
N ARG A 72 8.48 19.65 0.31
CA ARG A 72 8.01 19.11 1.59
C ARG A 72 8.42 17.66 1.74
N ARG A 73 9.06 17.36 2.87
CA ARG A 73 9.30 15.98 3.31
C ARG A 73 8.14 15.52 4.20
N VAL A 74 7.57 14.37 3.88
CA VAL A 74 6.49 13.72 4.62
C VAL A 74 6.97 12.34 5.07
N PRO A 75 7.12 12.09 6.38
CA PRO A 75 7.44 10.76 6.87
C PRO A 75 6.23 9.83 6.72
N LEU A 76 6.47 8.62 6.23
CA LEU A 76 5.45 7.60 6.01
C LEU A 76 5.93 6.24 6.51
N ARG A 77 4.96 5.32 6.59
CA ARG A 77 5.21 3.92 6.86
C ARG A 77 4.66 3.09 5.70
N ILE A 78 5.51 2.28 5.09
CA ILE A 78 5.11 1.35 4.04
C ILE A 78 4.70 0.06 4.72
N SER A 79 3.41 -0.27 4.65
CA SER A 79 2.87 -1.53 5.14
C SER A 79 2.37 -2.39 3.98
N SER A 80 2.93 -3.58 3.86
CA SER A 80 2.33 -4.65 3.08
C SER A 80 1.35 -5.43 3.96
N GLY A 81 0.08 -5.06 3.87
CA GLY A 81 -0.99 -5.80 4.53
C GLY A 81 -1.36 -7.01 3.68
N ARG A 82 -1.30 -8.21 4.26
CA ARG A 82 -1.98 -9.39 3.72
C ARG A 82 -3.16 -9.69 4.62
N VAL A 83 -4.33 -9.85 4.04
CA VAL A 83 -5.51 -10.32 4.77
C VAL A 83 -5.55 -11.83 4.65
N VAL A 84 -5.49 -12.54 5.78
CA VAL A 84 -5.63 -13.99 5.80
C VAL A 84 -7.02 -14.32 6.32
N VAL A 85 -7.82 -14.97 5.48
CA VAL A 85 -9.16 -15.44 5.82
C VAL A 85 -9.09 -16.95 6.05
N LEU A 86 -9.60 -17.37 7.19
CA LEU A 86 -9.73 -18.76 7.59
C LEU A 86 -11.21 -19.14 7.56
N SER A 87 -11.54 -20.21 6.86
CA SER A 87 -12.90 -20.75 6.82
C SER A 87 -12.85 -22.25 7.13
N THR A 88 -13.60 -22.67 8.14
CA THR A 88 -13.79 -24.09 8.49
C THR A 88 -15.16 -24.56 8.01
N GLU A 89 -15.33 -25.87 7.85
CA GLU A 89 -16.63 -26.42 7.42
C GLU A 89 -17.73 -26.24 8.48
N ARG A 90 -17.36 -26.11 9.76
CA ARG A 90 -18.26 -25.88 10.89
C ARG A 90 -17.58 -25.08 12.01
N ALA A 91 -18.38 -24.49 12.89
CA ALA A 91 -17.91 -23.66 14.00
C ALA A 91 -17.49 -24.45 15.26
N ARG A 92 -17.92 -25.72 15.40
CA ARG A 92 -17.64 -26.56 16.57
C ARG A 92 -17.25 -27.97 16.14
N TYR A 93 -16.28 -28.56 16.83
CA TYR A 93 -15.77 -29.90 16.59
C TYR A 93 -15.71 -30.68 17.90
N LYS A 94 -15.94 -31.99 17.83
CA LYS A 94 -15.68 -32.90 18.94
C LYS A 94 -14.19 -33.27 18.98
N PRO A 95 -13.62 -33.55 20.16
CA PRO A 95 -12.25 -34.07 20.26
C PRO A 95 -12.05 -35.30 19.37
N GLY A 96 -10.95 -35.32 18.63
CA GLY A 96 -10.61 -36.40 17.69
C GLY A 96 -11.19 -36.26 16.29
N GLU A 97 -12.11 -35.32 16.05
CA GLU A 97 -12.63 -35.05 14.70
C GLU A 97 -11.58 -34.40 13.80
N LEU A 98 -11.71 -34.67 12.50
CA LEU A 98 -10.93 -33.99 11.46
C LEU A 98 -11.58 -32.65 11.13
N VAL A 99 -10.76 -31.60 11.16
CA VAL A 99 -11.11 -30.23 10.76
C VAL A 99 -10.64 -30.01 9.34
N ARG A 100 -11.55 -29.72 8.41
CA ARG A 100 -11.17 -29.18 7.10
C ARG A 100 -11.27 -27.66 7.16
N MET A 101 -10.13 -27.00 6.90
CA MET A 101 -10.06 -25.55 6.77
C MET A 101 -9.61 -25.14 5.39
N ARG A 102 -10.10 -23.97 4.95
CA ARG A 102 -9.68 -23.25 3.75
C ARG A 102 -8.96 -22.00 4.20
N VAL A 103 -7.74 -21.82 3.71
CA VAL A 103 -6.94 -20.61 3.93
C VAL A 103 -6.88 -19.81 2.63
N LEU A 104 -7.25 -18.53 2.71
CA LEU A 104 -7.16 -17.59 1.60
C LEU A 104 -6.30 -16.40 2.02
N ALA A 105 -5.26 -16.12 1.23
CA ALA A 105 -4.46 -14.91 1.40
C ALA A 105 -4.87 -13.88 0.33
N LEU A 106 -5.28 -12.71 0.79
CA LEU A 106 -5.77 -11.62 -0.03
C LEU A 106 -4.81 -10.42 0.06
N ARG A 107 -4.72 -9.68 -1.04
CA ARG A 107 -4.09 -8.36 -1.11
C ARG A 107 -4.98 -7.32 -0.43
N GLN A 108 -4.47 -6.09 -0.31
CA GLN A 108 -5.21 -4.95 0.27
C GLN A 108 -6.49 -4.58 -0.49
N ASP A 109 -6.56 -4.89 -1.79
CA ASP A 109 -7.74 -4.72 -2.64
C ASP A 109 -8.70 -5.92 -2.60
N LEU A 110 -8.50 -6.83 -1.64
CA LEU A 110 -9.24 -8.10 -1.49
C LEU A 110 -9.11 -9.07 -2.66
N ALA A 111 -8.28 -8.77 -3.66
CA ALA A 111 -7.97 -9.72 -4.71
C ALA A 111 -7.03 -10.83 -4.18
N PRO A 112 -7.09 -12.05 -4.73
CA PRO A 112 -6.19 -13.14 -4.31
C PRO A 112 -4.72 -12.74 -4.49
N SER A 113 -3.90 -12.94 -3.47
CA SER A 113 -2.45 -12.81 -3.65
C SER A 113 -1.94 -13.94 -4.56
N HIS A 114 -1.14 -13.60 -5.58
CA HIS A 114 -0.64 -14.54 -6.57
C HIS A 114 -0.10 -15.83 -5.92
N GLY A 115 -0.55 -17.00 -6.40
CA GLY A 115 -0.05 -18.30 -5.98
C GLY A 115 -0.86 -19.04 -4.91
N VAL A 116 -1.82 -18.41 -4.23
CA VAL A 116 -2.63 -19.10 -3.22
C VAL A 116 -3.86 -19.73 -3.87
N ARG A 117 -3.68 -20.97 -4.35
CA ARG A 117 -4.80 -21.93 -4.44
C ARG A 117 -5.28 -22.14 -3.00
N ALA A 118 -6.60 -22.13 -2.76
CA ALA A 118 -7.17 -22.37 -1.45
C ALA A 118 -6.46 -23.56 -0.79
N LEU A 119 -5.76 -23.31 0.31
CA LEU A 119 -5.03 -24.35 1.03
C LEU A 119 -6.04 -25.09 1.89
N TYR A 120 -6.20 -26.38 1.59
CA TYR A 120 -7.03 -27.30 2.36
C TYR A 120 -6.14 -27.99 3.39
N LEU A 121 -6.28 -27.61 4.65
CA LEU A 121 -5.58 -28.29 5.74
C LEU A 121 -6.58 -29.20 6.45
N THR A 122 -6.15 -30.43 6.70
CA THR A 122 -6.86 -31.38 7.56
C THR A 122 -6.09 -31.52 8.86
N MET A 123 -6.69 -31.15 9.98
CA MET A 123 -6.06 -31.22 11.30
C MET A 123 -6.93 -32.01 12.28
N LYS A 124 -6.31 -32.73 13.20
CA LYS A 124 -7.02 -33.44 14.29
C LYS A 124 -7.28 -32.46 15.42
N TYR A 125 -8.53 -32.28 15.81
CA TYR A 125 -8.88 -31.41 16.94
C TYR A 125 -8.55 -32.11 18.26
N SER A 126 -7.66 -31.49 19.04
CA SER A 126 -7.24 -31.97 20.37
C SER A 126 -7.45 -30.84 21.39
N LEU A 127 -7.97 -31.18 22.56
CA LEU A 127 -8.01 -30.26 23.68
C LEU A 127 -6.60 -30.14 24.26
N VAL A 128 -6.03 -28.93 24.27
CA VAL A 128 -4.80 -28.65 25.03
C VAL A 128 -5.24 -28.42 26.49
N PRO A 129 -4.77 -29.23 27.46
CA PRO A 129 -5.05 -28.96 28.86
C PRO A 129 -4.42 -27.63 29.26
N ALA A 130 -5.18 -26.81 29.98
CA ALA A 130 -4.75 -25.52 30.52
C ALA A 130 -3.71 -25.67 31.63
#